data_AF-A0A4S5BTZ4-F1
#
_entry.id   AF-A0A4S5BTZ4-F1
#
_cell.length_a   1.000
_cell.length_b   1.000
_cell.length_c   1.000
_cell.angle_alpha   90.00
_cell.angle_beta   90.00
_cell.angle_gamma   90.00
#
_symmetry.space_group_name_H-M   'P 1'
#
loop_
_entity.id
_entity.type
_entity.pdbx_description
1 polymer ?
#
loop_
_entity_poly.entity_id
_entity_poly.type
_entity_poly.pdbx_seq_one_letter_code
_entity_poly.pdbx_strand_id
1 'polypeptide(L)'
;MTEAAPALRLIGLCAAWCGVCRQFQPAFAQVQSSYAEQAPGFEAHWVDVEEPAISDALGEVDIETFPTVAIGYGNTLVFWGEILPSEAVLRQLIARLDAQPSAAAQAPALQAAWRALCAQIWP
;
A
#
# COMPACT_ATOMS: atom_id res chain seq x y z
N MET A 1 22.47 -18.26 6.32
CA MET A 1 21.46 -17.23 6.64
C MET A 1 20.77 -16.92 5.32
N THR A 2 19.64 -17.55 5.05
CA THR A 2 18.89 -17.29 3.82
C THR A 2 18.15 -15.98 4.04
N GLU A 3 18.65 -14.91 3.45
CA GLU A 3 17.93 -13.64 3.38
C GLU A 3 16.63 -13.91 2.62
N ALA A 4 15.50 -13.83 3.31
CA ALA A 4 14.20 -13.97 2.67
C ALA A 4 14.08 -12.82 1.66
N ALA A 5 13.73 -13.14 0.42
CA ALA A 5 13.48 -12.12 -0.59
C ALA A 5 12.45 -11.11 -0.03
N PRO A 6 12.62 -9.80 -0.28
CA PRO A 6 11.71 -8.80 0.26
C PRO A 6 10.30 -9.11 -0.24
N ALA A 7 9.35 -9.22 0.69
CA ALA A 7 7.99 -9.56 0.35
C ALA A 7 7.21 -8.31 -0.12
N LEU A 8 6.24 -8.53 -1.01
CA LEU A 8 5.38 -7.47 -1.52
C LEU A 8 4.44 -6.99 -0.41
N ARG A 9 4.39 -5.68 -0.20
CA ARG A 9 3.57 -5.01 0.81
C ARG A 9 2.63 -4.01 0.15
N LEU A 10 1.40 -3.96 0.62
CA LEU A 10 0.36 -3.05 0.13
C LEU A 10 -0.24 -2.25 1.29
N ILE A 11 -0.37 -0.94 1.13
CA ILE A 11 -1.09 -0.08 2.05
C ILE A 11 -2.21 0.61 1.27
N GLY A 12 -3.45 0.47 1.72
CA GLY A 12 -4.56 1.32 1.31
C GLY A 12 -4.64 2.54 2.23
N LEU A 13 -4.40 3.73 1.69
CA LEU A 13 -4.47 5.02 2.37
C LEU A 13 -5.85 5.63 2.14
N CYS A 14 -6.60 5.80 3.22
CA CYS A 14 -7.99 6.21 3.17
C CYS A 14 -8.31 7.24 4.26
N ALA A 15 -9.45 7.92 4.17
CA ALA A 15 -10.04 8.66 5.29
C ALA A 15 -11.44 8.13 5.62
N ALA A 16 -11.80 8.04 6.92
CA ALA A 16 -13.09 7.51 7.35
C ALA A 16 -14.31 8.24 6.74
N TRP A 17 -14.19 9.54 6.49
CA TRP A 17 -15.27 10.34 5.90
C TRP A 17 -15.51 10.03 4.40
N CYS A 18 -14.56 9.42 3.70
CA CYS A 18 -14.66 9.15 2.27
C CYS A 18 -15.63 8.01 1.94
N GLY A 19 -16.71 8.34 1.20
CA GLY A 19 -17.71 7.35 0.78
C GLY A 19 -17.20 6.30 -0.21
N VAL A 20 -16.27 6.70 -1.10
CA VAL A 20 -15.66 5.80 -2.09
C VAL A 20 -14.77 4.76 -1.41
N CYS A 21 -13.97 5.19 -0.44
CA CYS A 21 -13.19 4.32 0.43
C CYS A 21 -14.03 3.21 1.08
N ARG A 22 -15.14 3.57 1.74
CA ARG A 22 -16.00 2.60 2.43
C ARG A 22 -16.60 1.58 1.48
N GLN A 23 -16.90 1.97 0.24
CA GLN A 23 -17.36 1.05 -0.80
C GLN A 23 -16.23 0.15 -1.32
N PHE A 24 -15.00 0.64 -1.34
CA PHE A 24 -13.85 -0.08 -1.84
C PHE A 24 -13.23 -1.06 -0.83
N GLN A 25 -13.29 -0.76 0.46
CA GLN A 25 -12.65 -1.54 1.52
C GLN A 25 -12.99 -3.05 1.49
N PRO A 26 -14.24 -3.50 1.21
CA PRO A 26 -14.52 -4.92 1.05
C PRO A 26 -13.77 -5.57 -0.12
N ALA A 27 -13.66 -4.87 -1.26
CA ALA A 27 -12.91 -5.35 -2.41
C ALA A 27 -11.40 -5.41 -2.09
N PHE A 28 -10.87 -4.42 -1.39
CA PHE A 28 -9.48 -4.44 -0.92
C PHE A 28 -9.20 -5.65 -0.02
N ALA A 29 -10.07 -5.92 0.96
CA ALA A 29 -9.95 -7.08 1.85
C ALA A 29 -10.00 -8.41 1.08
N GLN A 30 -10.87 -8.52 0.06
CA GLN A 30 -10.93 -9.70 -0.81
C GLN A 30 -9.64 -9.91 -1.61
N VAL A 31 -9.03 -8.83 -2.13
CA VAL A 31 -7.72 -8.93 -2.78
C VAL A 31 -6.67 -9.38 -1.79
N GLN A 32 -6.65 -8.77 -0.59
CA GLN A 32 -5.70 -9.11 0.46
C GLN A 32 -5.74 -10.61 0.80
N SER A 33 -6.92 -11.14 1.10
CA SER A 33 -7.07 -12.56 1.46
C SER A 33 -6.65 -13.47 0.32
N SER A 34 -7.17 -13.26 -0.89
CA SER A 34 -6.87 -14.15 -2.03
C SER A 34 -5.41 -14.10 -2.48
N TYR A 35 -4.75 -12.95 -2.37
CA TYR A 35 -3.34 -12.83 -2.77
C TYR A 35 -2.41 -13.45 -1.73
N ALA A 36 -2.72 -13.29 -0.42
CA ALA A 36 -1.95 -13.92 0.65
C ALA A 36 -1.95 -15.46 0.56
N GLU A 37 -3.02 -16.08 0.03
CA GLU A 37 -3.08 -17.52 -0.22
C GLU A 37 -2.10 -17.98 -1.32
N GLN A 38 -1.76 -17.10 -2.26
CA GLN A 38 -0.97 -17.41 -3.46
C GLN A 38 0.50 -16.96 -3.34
N ALA A 39 0.76 -15.91 -2.56
CA ALA A 39 2.08 -15.31 -2.40
C ALA A 39 2.49 -15.29 -0.91
N PRO A 40 3.19 -16.34 -0.43
CA PRO A 40 3.69 -16.39 0.95
C PRO A 40 4.55 -15.16 1.26
N GLY A 41 4.17 -14.42 2.31
CA GLY A 41 4.85 -13.20 2.73
C GLY A 41 4.20 -11.91 2.22
N PHE A 42 3.18 -11.97 1.35
CA PHE A 42 2.40 -10.79 1.01
C PHE A 42 1.68 -10.24 2.25
N GLU A 43 1.88 -8.95 2.53
CA GLU A 43 1.23 -8.26 3.64
C GLU A 43 0.44 -7.06 3.11
N ALA A 44 -0.79 -6.87 3.57
CA ALA A 44 -1.58 -5.71 3.19
C ALA A 44 -2.32 -5.11 4.40
N HIS A 45 -2.38 -3.78 4.45
CA HIS A 45 -3.11 -3.05 5.49
C HIS A 45 -3.93 -1.92 4.89
N TRP A 46 -5.13 -1.74 5.43
CA TRP A 46 -5.99 -0.61 5.15
C TRP A 46 -5.92 0.34 6.35
N VAL A 47 -5.50 1.58 6.13
CA VAL A 47 -5.26 2.55 7.20
C VAL A 47 -6.02 3.85 6.95
N ASP A 48 -6.42 4.50 8.03
CA ASP A 48 -6.98 5.85 7.98
C ASP A 48 -5.84 6.88 8.16
N VAL A 49 -5.70 7.79 7.19
CA VAL A 49 -4.69 8.84 7.21
C VAL A 49 -4.91 9.87 8.32
N GLU A 50 -6.13 9.95 8.87
CA GLU A 50 -6.45 10.82 10.01
C GLU A 50 -6.01 10.21 11.35
N GLU A 51 -5.61 8.94 11.38
CA GLU A 51 -5.04 8.34 12.60
C GLU A 51 -3.70 9.01 12.93
N PRO A 52 -3.48 9.45 14.19
CA PRO A 52 -2.29 10.23 14.54
C PRO A 52 -0.97 9.56 14.19
N ALA A 53 -0.86 8.24 14.38
CA ALA A 53 0.36 7.50 14.06
C ALA A 53 0.60 7.37 12.54
N ILE A 54 -0.48 7.32 11.74
CA ILE A 54 -0.41 7.24 10.29
C ILE A 54 -0.09 8.62 9.71
N SER A 55 -0.76 9.68 10.20
CA SER A 55 -0.49 11.06 9.83
C SER A 55 0.96 11.47 10.15
N ASP A 56 1.48 11.11 11.33
CA ASP A 56 2.88 11.36 11.70
C ASP A 56 3.85 10.64 10.75
N ALA A 57 3.56 9.38 10.42
CA ALA A 57 4.37 8.59 9.50
C ALA A 57 4.35 9.11 8.05
N LEU A 58 3.27 9.75 7.61
CA LEU A 58 3.19 10.40 6.29
C LEU A 58 4.11 11.62 6.19
N GLY A 59 4.38 12.30 7.30
CA GLY A 59 5.29 13.44 7.36
C GLY A 59 4.86 14.58 6.43
N GLU A 60 5.69 14.90 5.44
CA GLU A 60 5.43 15.97 4.46
C GLU A 60 4.48 15.55 3.31
N VAL A 61 4.10 14.27 3.24
CA VAL A 61 3.24 13.75 2.18
C VAL A 61 1.78 14.00 2.55
N ASP A 62 1.12 14.84 1.75
CA ASP A 62 -0.32 15.05 1.84
C ASP A 62 -1.08 14.14 0.87
N ILE A 63 -2.20 13.58 1.33
CA ILE A 63 -3.06 12.69 0.54
C ILE A 63 -4.35 13.43 0.23
N GLU A 64 -4.41 14.00 -0.97
CA GLU A 64 -5.55 14.80 -1.41
C GLU A 64 -6.65 13.97 -2.09
N THR A 65 -6.29 12.79 -2.61
CA THR A 65 -7.19 11.93 -3.37
C THR A 65 -7.32 10.55 -2.72
N PHE A 66 -8.57 10.14 -2.46
CA PHE A 66 -8.89 8.87 -1.81
C PHE A 66 -9.74 7.97 -2.72
N PRO A 67 -9.49 6.65 -2.74
CA PRO A 67 -8.39 5.95 -2.06
C PRO A 67 -7.06 6.11 -2.81
N THR A 68 -5.97 6.23 -2.05
CA THR A 68 -4.59 6.10 -2.57
C THR A 68 -4.04 4.75 -2.13
N VAL A 69 -3.21 4.11 -2.96
CA VAL A 69 -2.50 2.89 -2.57
C VAL A 69 -0.99 3.08 -2.68
N ALA A 70 -0.26 2.50 -1.73
CA ALA A 70 1.19 2.40 -1.73
C ALA A 70 1.61 0.94 -1.78
N ILE A 71 2.53 0.60 -2.68
CA ILE A 71 3.02 -0.77 -2.87
C ILE A 71 4.55 -0.74 -2.89
N GLY A 72 5.16 -1.66 -2.15
CA GLY A 72 6.60 -1.78 -2.08
C GLY A 72 7.10 -3.19 -1.79
N TYR A 73 8.40 -3.38 -1.94
CA TYR A 73 9.10 -4.60 -1.54
C TYR A 73 9.92 -4.30 -0.29
N GLY A 74 9.48 -4.82 0.85
CA GLY A 74 10.02 -4.42 2.15
C GLY A 74 9.99 -2.89 2.30
N ASN A 75 11.15 -2.27 2.50
CA ASN A 75 11.29 -0.82 2.69
C ASN A 75 11.49 -0.02 1.38
N THR A 76 11.38 -0.65 0.21
CA THR A 76 11.53 0.02 -1.09
C THR A 76 10.16 0.28 -1.69
N LEU A 77 9.82 1.56 -1.89
CA LEU A 77 8.56 1.96 -2.50
C LEU A 77 8.65 1.73 -4.02
N VAL A 78 7.60 1.13 -4.59
CA VAL A 78 7.50 0.85 -6.04
C VAL A 78 6.37 1.63 -6.69
N PHE A 79 5.25 1.80 -5.98
CA PHE A 79 4.09 2.55 -6.48
C PHE A 79 3.45 3.35 -5.35
N TRP A 80 3.02 4.58 -5.67
CA TRP A 80 2.20 5.42 -4.80
C TRP A 80 1.26 6.24 -5.67
N GLY A 81 -0.05 6.10 -5.48
CA GLY A 81 -1.03 6.92 -6.21
C GLY A 81 -2.46 6.44 -6.09
N GLU A 82 -3.39 7.26 -6.57
CA GLU A 82 -4.79 6.90 -6.66
C GLU A 82 -5.03 5.77 -7.68
N ILE A 83 -6.08 5.00 -7.44
CA ILE A 83 -6.54 3.96 -8.36
C ILE A 83 -8.05 4.08 -8.55
N LEU A 84 -8.54 3.56 -9.68
CA LEU A 84 -9.96 3.28 -9.80
C LEU A 84 -10.33 2.21 -8.75
N PRO A 85 -11.26 2.51 -7.81
CA PRO A 85 -11.54 1.69 -6.63
C PRO A 85 -12.34 0.43 -7.01
N SER A 86 -11.65 -0.54 -7.61
CA SER A 86 -12.22 -1.81 -8.01
C SER A 86 -11.24 -2.96 -7.73
N GLU A 87 -11.79 -4.13 -7.44
CA GLU A 87 -11.01 -5.34 -7.20
C GLU A 87 -10.11 -5.66 -8.40
N ALA A 88 -10.66 -5.59 -9.62
CA ALA A 88 -9.95 -5.93 -10.86
C ALA A 88 -8.70 -5.05 -11.06
N VAL A 89 -8.83 -3.73 -10.86
CA VAL A 89 -7.72 -2.80 -11.02
C VAL A 89 -6.63 -3.04 -9.98
N LEU A 90 -7.01 -3.23 -8.72
CA LEU A 90 -6.04 -3.51 -7.65
C LEU A 90 -5.29 -4.83 -7.92
N ARG A 91 -6.01 -5.90 -8.31
CA ARG A 91 -5.38 -7.18 -8.68
C ARG A 91 -4.41 -7.05 -9.85
N GLN A 92 -4.80 -6.33 -10.89
CA GLN A 92 -3.95 -6.10 -12.06
C GLN A 92 -2.70 -5.31 -11.70
N LEU A 93 -2.82 -4.29 -10.85
CA LEU A 93 -1.68 -3.50 -10.38
C LEU A 93 -0.70 -4.36 -9.60
N ILE A 94 -1.18 -5.12 -8.61
CA ILE A 94 -0.34 -6.02 -7.80
C ILE A 94 0.36 -7.04 -8.70
N ALA A 95 -0.39 -7.76 -9.54
CA ALA A 95 0.17 -8.79 -10.43
C ALA A 95 1.22 -8.22 -11.41
N ARG A 96 1.00 -7.00 -11.91
CA ARG A 96 1.96 -6.32 -12.79
C ARG A 96 3.26 -6.00 -12.05
N LEU A 97 3.16 -5.41 -10.86
CA LEU A 97 4.33 -5.05 -10.05
C LEU A 97 5.07 -6.30 -9.58
N ASP A 98 4.33 -7.39 -9.32
CA ASP A 98 4.91 -8.66 -8.91
C ASP A 98 5.71 -9.36 -10.02
N ALA A 99 5.19 -9.31 -11.25
CA ALA A 99 5.88 -9.86 -12.41
C ALA A 99 7.08 -9.02 -12.85
N GLN A 100 7.04 -7.70 -12.64
CA GLN A 100 8.06 -6.75 -13.07
C GLN A 100 8.33 -5.71 -11.98
N PRO A 101 9.09 -6.09 -10.93
CA PRO A 101 9.46 -5.17 -9.86
C PRO A 101 10.40 -4.10 -10.42
N SER A 102 9.82 -2.97 -10.80
CA SER A 102 10.57 -1.80 -11.26
C SER A 102 10.22 -0.62 -10.37
N ALA A 103 11.12 -0.30 -9.45
CA ALA A 103 11.06 0.95 -8.72
C ALA A 103 11.43 2.07 -9.71
N ALA A 104 10.43 2.74 -10.28
CA ALA A 104 10.66 4.07 -10.80
C ALA A 104 11.16 4.95 -9.65
N ALA A 105 12.11 5.85 -9.90
CA ALA A 105 12.61 6.76 -8.88
C ALA A 105 11.43 7.58 -8.32
N GLN A 106 11.05 7.29 -7.08
CA GLN A 106 9.99 8.02 -6.37
C GLN A 106 10.57 9.30 -5.78
N ALA A 107 9.70 10.28 -5.53
CA ALA A 107 10.10 11.46 -4.76
C ALA A 107 10.68 11.01 -3.39
N PRO A 108 11.80 11.60 -2.92
CA PRO A 108 12.41 11.21 -1.65
C PRO A 108 11.44 11.25 -0.46
N ALA A 109 10.49 12.20 -0.44
CA ALA A 109 9.45 12.30 0.58
C ALA A 109 8.52 11.08 0.60
N LEU A 110 8.06 10.59 -0.57
CA LEU A 110 7.22 9.39 -0.67
C LEU A 110 7.97 8.15 -0.18
N GLN A 111 9.25 8.04 -0.53
CA GLN A 111 10.09 6.93 -0.07
C GLN A 111 10.35 6.99 1.44
N ALA A 112 10.45 8.18 2.04
CA ALA A 112 10.56 8.36 3.48
C ALA A 112 9.26 7.98 4.20
N ALA A 113 8.12 8.49 3.70
CA ALA A 113 6.79 8.16 4.22
C ALA A 113 6.51 6.64 4.16
N TRP A 114 6.84 5.98 3.04
CA TRP A 114 6.74 4.52 2.93
C TRP A 114 7.51 3.79 4.03
N ARG A 115 8.75 4.20 4.31
CA ARG A 115 9.57 3.54 5.36
C ARG A 115 8.97 3.73 6.74
N ALA A 116 8.49 4.94 7.04
CA ALA A 116 7.84 5.26 8.31
C ALA A 116 6.54 4.47 8.48
N LEU A 117 5.68 4.45 7.45
CA LEU A 117 4.46 3.64 7.44
C LEU A 117 4.77 2.15 7.61
N CYS A 118 5.79 1.62 6.94
CA CYS A 118 6.19 0.23 7.12
C CYS A 118 6.61 -0.08 8.56
N ALA A 119 7.39 0.80 9.20
CA ALA A 119 7.82 0.62 10.58
C ALA A 119 6.65 0.73 11.57
N GLN A 120 5.63 1.54 11.24
CA GLN A 120 4.43 1.70 12.06
C GLN A 120 3.47 0.50 11.94
N ILE A 121 3.32 -0.06 10.74
CA ILE A 121 2.35 -1.12 10.44
C ILE A 121 2.93 -2.51 10.71
N TRP A 122 4.22 -2.71 10.40
CA TRP A 122 4.94 -3.98 10.54
C TRP A 122 6.23 -3.79 11.36
N PRO A 123 6.13 -3.63 12.69
CA PRO A 123 7.28 -3.47 13.57
C PRO A 123 8.14 -4.74 13.73
#